data_AF-A0A9R0UUF8-F1
#
_entry.id   AF-A0A9R0UUF8-F1
#
_cell.length_a   1.000
_cell.length_b   1.000
_cell.length_c   1.000
_cell.angle_alpha   90.00
_cell.angle_beta   90.00
_cell.angle_gamma   90.00
#
_symmetry.space_group_name_H-M   'P 1'
#
loop_
_entity.id
_entity.type
_entity.pdbx_description
1 polymer ?
#
loop_
_entity_poly.entity_id
_entity_poly.type
_entity_poly.pdbx_seq_one_letter_code
_entity_poly.pdbx_strand_id
1 'polypeptide(L)'
;MHACRGLLVSKMYDTAKDIVLNLVYLVEEYGFVLNGARSYYTNRSESFAMSKINSICSLCCFQDEELASKLNSTAAKEKLYHQIASAAESGWDFSSRWMSNSTDMTTLVTTFVIPVDLNTFICKMERDIAVFAKLIGEKATAELFSQASKARHTAIESLLWNSEMEQWLDYWLPTDGNCQGPYKWELKSQNRNIFASNFVPLWLNAHNSGLGPFLDEAKSVRVMRSLQASGLVCPAGIATSVSNTGQQWDFPNGWAPLQHLIAEGLLNSGSTEAKEFAEDIATRWVRTNYAAYKSSGAMHEKYDVEACGKSGGGGEYKPQTGFGWSNGVLLAFLEELGWSHDKEIGCPS
;
A
#
# COMPACT_ATOMS: atom_id res chain seq x y z
N MET A 1 6.22 -7.62 -5.15
CA MET A 1 7.03 -6.57 -5.81
C MET A 1 8.33 -6.25 -5.06
N HIS A 2 8.27 -5.69 -3.85
CA HIS A 2 9.47 -5.17 -3.16
C HIS A 2 10.57 -6.21 -2.89
N ALA A 3 10.20 -7.43 -2.50
CA ALA A 3 11.17 -8.52 -2.34
C ALA A 3 11.89 -8.85 -3.66
N CYS A 4 11.16 -8.91 -4.78
CA CYS A 4 11.76 -9.11 -6.10
C CYS A 4 12.74 -8.00 -6.45
N ARG A 5 12.46 -6.74 -6.08
CA ARG A 5 13.40 -5.63 -6.31
C ARG A 5 14.72 -5.85 -5.58
N GLY A 6 14.68 -6.27 -4.31
CA GLY A 6 15.88 -6.64 -3.56
C GLY A 6 16.67 -7.79 -4.19
N LEU A 7 15.97 -8.80 -4.72
CA LEU A 7 16.61 -9.91 -5.45
C LEU A 7 17.32 -9.41 -6.71
N LEU A 8 16.72 -8.50 -7.47
CA LEU A 8 17.33 -7.91 -8.67
C LEU A 8 18.59 -7.10 -8.32
N VAL A 9 18.55 -6.27 -7.27
CA VAL A 9 19.73 -5.55 -6.74
C VAL A 9 20.83 -6.53 -6.33
N SER A 10 20.44 -7.66 -5.74
CA SER A 10 21.37 -8.72 -5.31
C SER A 10 21.82 -9.65 -6.46
N LYS A 11 21.46 -9.34 -7.72
CA LYS A 11 21.78 -10.13 -8.91
C LYS A 11 21.21 -11.56 -8.89
N MET A 12 20.16 -11.80 -8.10
CA MET A 12 19.43 -13.07 -8.02
C MET A 12 18.34 -13.14 -9.10
N TYR A 13 18.74 -12.99 -10.37
CA TYR A 13 17.82 -12.85 -11.50
C TYR A 13 16.94 -14.09 -11.70
N ASP A 14 17.50 -15.29 -11.52
CA ASP A 14 16.76 -16.54 -11.68
C ASP A 14 15.66 -16.66 -10.61
N THR A 15 15.98 -16.37 -9.34
CA THR A 15 14.99 -16.37 -8.26
C THR A 15 13.90 -15.33 -8.49
N ALA A 16 14.26 -14.12 -8.95
CA ALA A 16 13.27 -13.08 -9.26
C ALA A 16 12.35 -13.52 -10.42
N LYS A 17 12.90 -14.16 -11.45
CA LYS A 17 12.15 -14.72 -12.58
C LYS A 17 11.21 -15.84 -12.13
N ASP A 18 11.69 -16.77 -11.30
CA ASP A 18 10.88 -17.90 -10.80
C ASP A 18 9.70 -17.42 -9.96
N ILE A 19 9.87 -16.34 -9.18
CA ILE A 19 8.74 -15.73 -8.46
C ILE A 19 7.69 -15.21 -9.45
N VAL A 20 8.10 -14.52 -10.53
CA VAL A 20 7.16 -14.05 -11.56
C VAL A 20 6.45 -15.22 -12.26
N LEU A 21 7.18 -16.28 -12.59
CA LEU A 21 6.59 -17.48 -13.21
C LEU A 21 5.60 -18.17 -12.28
N ASN A 22 5.86 -18.22 -10.98
CA ASN A 22 4.92 -18.73 -10.00
C ASN A 22 3.62 -17.88 -9.96
N LEU A 23 3.72 -16.56 -10.06
CA LEU A 23 2.54 -15.68 -10.12
C LEU A 23 1.73 -15.91 -11.41
N VAL A 24 2.41 -16.10 -12.54
CA VAL A 24 1.75 -16.45 -13.82
C VAL A 24 1.01 -17.78 -13.68
N TYR A 25 1.64 -18.79 -13.10
CA TYR A 25 1.00 -20.08 -12.83
C TYR A 25 -0.27 -19.93 -11.96
N LEU A 26 -0.24 -19.08 -10.92
CA LEU A 26 -1.44 -18.85 -10.10
C LEU A 26 -2.57 -18.18 -10.90
N VAL A 27 -2.25 -17.26 -11.80
CA VAL A 27 -3.25 -16.64 -12.69
C VAL A 27 -3.83 -17.67 -13.66
N GLU A 28 -3.00 -18.54 -14.23
CA GLU A 28 -3.44 -19.58 -15.15
C GLU A 28 -4.34 -20.63 -14.46
N GLU A 29 -4.01 -21.02 -13.23
CA GLU A 29 -4.73 -22.05 -12.48
C GLU A 29 -5.99 -21.52 -11.79
N TYR A 30 -5.93 -20.32 -11.19
CA TYR A 30 -7.01 -19.77 -10.35
C TYR A 30 -7.74 -18.57 -10.96
N GLY A 31 -7.23 -18.01 -12.06
CA GLY A 31 -7.76 -16.80 -12.71
C GLY A 31 -7.29 -15.48 -12.08
N PHE A 32 -6.52 -15.53 -10.98
CA PHE A 32 -5.95 -14.38 -10.27
C PHE A 32 -4.79 -14.83 -9.37
N VAL A 33 -3.98 -13.87 -8.90
CA VAL A 33 -2.91 -14.14 -7.92
C VAL A 33 -3.53 -14.31 -6.54
N LEU A 34 -3.27 -15.44 -5.87
CA LEU A 34 -3.74 -15.69 -4.50
C LEU A 34 -2.98 -14.81 -3.48
N ASN A 35 -3.64 -14.42 -2.39
CA ASN A 35 -2.99 -13.69 -1.27
C ASN A 35 -1.73 -14.42 -0.75
N GLY A 36 -1.80 -15.75 -0.69
CA GLY A 36 -0.65 -16.62 -0.52
C GLY A 36 -0.95 -17.99 -1.14
N ALA A 37 0.08 -18.75 -1.50
CA ALA A 37 -0.07 -20.07 -2.14
C ALA A 37 -0.51 -21.15 -1.13
N ARG A 38 -1.73 -21.00 -0.56
CA ARG A 38 -2.33 -21.91 0.42
C ARG A 38 -3.82 -22.09 0.15
N SER A 39 -4.36 -23.26 0.50
CA SER A 39 -5.72 -23.68 0.11
C SER A 39 -6.84 -22.75 0.56
N TYR A 40 -6.71 -22.08 1.70
CA TYR A 40 -7.70 -21.13 2.21
C TYR A 40 -7.60 -19.73 1.60
N TYR A 41 -6.64 -19.47 0.71
CA TYR A 41 -6.52 -18.23 -0.06
C TYR A 41 -7.03 -18.37 -1.50
N THR A 42 -7.54 -19.53 -1.91
CA THR A 42 -8.04 -19.77 -3.28
C THR A 42 -9.27 -18.92 -3.65
N ASN A 43 -9.80 -18.14 -2.71
CA ASN A 43 -10.92 -17.22 -2.89
C ASN A 43 -10.56 -15.75 -2.63
N ARG A 44 -9.27 -15.37 -2.51
CA ARG A 44 -8.86 -13.98 -2.27
C ARG A 44 -7.46 -13.68 -2.80
N SER A 45 -7.27 -12.46 -3.25
CA SER A 45 -6.00 -11.92 -3.72
C SER A 45 -5.30 -11.07 -2.64
N GLU A 46 -4.22 -10.40 -3.02
CA GLU A 46 -3.56 -9.34 -2.26
C GLU A 46 -3.40 -8.13 -3.19
N SER A 47 -4.02 -7.00 -2.85
CA SER A 47 -3.98 -5.67 -3.51
C SER A 47 -4.14 -5.63 -5.06
N PHE A 48 -4.30 -6.77 -5.74
CA PHE A 48 -4.25 -6.97 -7.20
C PHE A 48 -5.20 -8.09 -7.67
N ALA A 49 -6.42 -8.16 -7.14
CA ALA A 49 -7.60 -8.68 -7.86
C ALA A 49 -8.81 -8.60 -6.94
N MET A 50 -9.98 -8.30 -7.52
CA MET A 50 -11.26 -8.51 -6.83
C MET A 50 -11.62 -10.00 -6.92
N SER A 51 -11.83 -10.67 -5.79
CA SER A 51 -12.35 -12.03 -5.75
C SER A 51 -13.81 -12.08 -5.26
N LYS A 52 -14.49 -13.22 -5.48
CA LYS A 52 -15.71 -13.59 -4.75
C LYS A 52 -15.32 -14.20 -3.41
N ILE A 53 -15.34 -13.38 -2.36
CA ILE A 53 -15.02 -13.81 -0.99
C ILE A 53 -16.22 -14.55 -0.38
N ASN A 54 -16.06 -15.82 -0.01
CA ASN A 54 -17.11 -16.62 0.65
C ASN A 54 -16.58 -17.55 1.77
N SER A 55 -15.36 -17.34 2.32
CA SER A 55 -14.90 -18.19 3.44
C SER A 55 -14.02 -17.48 4.47
N ILE A 56 -14.15 -17.99 5.70
CA ILE A 56 -13.33 -17.69 6.88
C ILE A 56 -11.85 -18.03 6.60
N CYS A 57 -10.93 -17.20 7.10
CA CYS A 57 -9.50 -17.49 7.07
C CYS A 57 -9.18 -18.59 8.08
N SER A 58 -8.67 -19.74 7.63
CA SER A 58 -8.38 -20.86 8.53
C SER A 58 -7.23 -20.62 9.52
N LEU A 59 -6.42 -19.55 9.38
CA LEU A 59 -5.40 -19.20 10.38
C LEU A 59 -5.90 -18.34 11.52
N CYS A 60 -6.81 -17.40 11.24
CA CYS A 60 -7.34 -16.46 12.23
C CYS A 60 -8.75 -16.87 12.72
N CYS A 61 -9.21 -18.08 12.39
CA CYS A 61 -10.61 -18.47 12.60
C CYS A 61 -11.08 -18.30 14.06
N PHE A 62 -10.22 -18.53 15.05
CA PHE A 62 -10.56 -18.34 16.46
C PHE A 62 -10.78 -16.87 16.84
N GLN A 63 -9.95 -15.97 16.31
CA GLN A 63 -10.06 -14.52 16.56
C GLN A 63 -11.28 -13.94 15.83
N ASP A 64 -11.52 -14.39 14.59
CA ASP A 64 -12.70 -14.03 13.81
C ASP A 64 -14.00 -14.47 14.50
N GLU A 65 -14.06 -15.72 14.99
CA GLU A 65 -15.22 -16.25 15.73
C GLU A 65 -15.44 -15.52 17.05
N GLU A 66 -14.38 -15.19 17.80
CA GLU A 66 -14.46 -14.41 19.04
C GLU A 66 -14.99 -13.00 18.76
N LEU A 67 -14.50 -12.33 17.72
CA LEU A 67 -14.98 -11.01 17.32
C LEU A 67 -16.46 -11.07 16.88
N ALA A 68 -16.81 -12.05 16.04
CA ALA A 68 -18.17 -12.26 15.58
C ALA A 68 -19.13 -12.68 16.71
N SER A 69 -18.63 -13.27 17.80
CA SER A 69 -19.45 -13.61 18.97
C SER A 69 -20.10 -12.39 19.63
N LYS A 70 -19.53 -11.19 19.43
CA LYS A 70 -20.09 -9.90 19.91
C LYS A 70 -21.34 -9.47 19.14
N LEU A 71 -21.63 -10.10 18.01
CA LEU A 71 -22.78 -9.81 17.17
C LEU A 71 -23.93 -10.80 17.40
N ASN A 72 -25.16 -10.28 17.40
CA ASN A 72 -26.34 -11.05 17.79
C ASN A 72 -27.01 -11.83 16.64
N SER A 73 -26.72 -11.50 15.37
CA SER A 73 -27.39 -12.11 14.22
C SER A 73 -26.40 -12.79 13.25
N THR A 74 -26.81 -13.92 12.67
CA THR A 74 -26.02 -14.65 11.68
C THR A 74 -25.66 -13.77 10.48
N ALA A 75 -26.61 -12.99 9.98
CA ALA A 75 -26.36 -12.07 8.87
C ALA A 75 -25.31 -10.99 9.20
N ALA A 76 -25.28 -10.49 10.44
CA ALA A 76 -24.26 -9.53 10.86
C ALA A 76 -22.88 -10.19 10.96
N LYS A 77 -22.80 -11.44 11.42
CA LYS A 77 -21.56 -12.23 11.47
C LYS A 77 -21.02 -12.51 10.06
N GLU A 78 -21.90 -12.96 9.15
CA GLU A 78 -21.55 -13.18 7.74
C GLU A 78 -21.03 -11.88 7.10
N LYS A 79 -21.73 -10.76 7.30
CA LYS A 79 -21.27 -9.45 6.82
C LYS A 79 -19.90 -9.13 7.38
N LEU A 80 -19.67 -9.28 8.68
CA LEU A 80 -18.38 -9.02 9.31
C LEU A 80 -17.26 -9.89 8.71
N TYR A 81 -17.48 -11.18 8.49
CA TYR A 81 -16.49 -12.06 7.86
C TYR A 81 -16.11 -11.61 6.45
N HIS A 82 -17.08 -11.12 5.66
CA HIS A 82 -16.79 -10.52 4.36
C HIS A 82 -15.91 -9.27 4.49
N GLN A 83 -16.16 -8.40 5.47
CA GLN A 83 -15.34 -7.19 5.68
C GLN A 83 -13.93 -7.53 6.14
N ILE A 84 -13.78 -8.51 7.03
CA ILE A 84 -12.49 -9.03 7.51
C ILE A 84 -11.67 -9.57 6.35
N ALA A 85 -12.23 -10.47 5.57
CA ALA A 85 -11.52 -11.07 4.44
C ALA A 85 -11.17 -10.03 3.36
N SER A 86 -12.01 -9.01 3.16
CA SER A 86 -11.71 -7.89 2.25
C SER A 86 -10.58 -7.00 2.80
N ALA A 87 -10.49 -6.82 4.12
CA ALA A 87 -9.40 -6.06 4.73
C ALA A 87 -8.08 -6.82 4.58
N ALA A 88 -8.08 -8.14 4.72
CA ALA A 88 -6.92 -8.98 4.41
C ALA A 88 -6.54 -8.93 2.92
N GLU A 89 -7.51 -8.92 2.01
CA GLU A 89 -7.24 -8.75 0.56
C GLU A 89 -6.66 -7.36 0.23
N SER A 90 -6.99 -6.33 1.01
CA SER A 90 -6.39 -5.00 0.84
C SER A 90 -4.90 -4.95 1.18
N GLY A 91 -4.41 -5.91 1.98
CA GLY A 91 -3.08 -5.91 2.58
C GLY A 91 -2.96 -5.08 3.86
N TRP A 92 -4.04 -4.45 4.32
CA TRP A 92 -4.11 -3.60 5.51
C TRP A 92 -5.00 -4.22 6.62
N ASP A 93 -4.77 -5.48 6.96
CA ASP A 93 -5.43 -6.22 8.05
C ASP A 93 -4.71 -5.99 9.39
N PHE A 94 -5.22 -5.27 10.37
CA PHE A 94 -6.32 -4.31 10.24
C PHE A 94 -5.82 -2.89 10.47
N SER A 95 -6.68 -1.95 10.12
CA SER A 95 -6.47 -0.51 10.21
C SER A 95 -7.79 0.18 10.51
N SER A 96 -7.74 1.26 11.27
CA SER A 96 -8.84 2.21 11.44
C SER A 96 -9.36 2.78 10.12
N ARG A 97 -8.54 2.72 9.05
CA ARG A 97 -8.90 3.05 7.66
C ARG A 97 -10.19 2.38 7.18
N TRP A 98 -10.51 1.20 7.70
CA TRP A 98 -11.66 0.39 7.28
C TRP A 98 -12.82 0.41 8.29
N MET A 99 -12.71 1.15 9.40
CA MET A 99 -13.62 1.04 10.54
C MET A 99 -14.40 2.33 10.75
N SER A 100 -15.73 2.26 10.76
CA SER A 100 -16.56 3.46 11.04
C SER A 100 -16.44 3.95 12.48
N ASN A 101 -16.03 3.09 13.41
CA ASN A 101 -15.48 3.43 14.71
C ASN A 101 -14.08 2.84 14.86
N SER A 102 -13.06 3.69 14.96
CA SER A 102 -11.64 3.30 14.92
C SER A 102 -11.18 2.37 16.05
N THR A 103 -11.98 2.23 17.11
CA THR A 103 -11.68 1.35 18.26
C THR A 103 -12.47 0.04 18.25
N ASP A 104 -13.38 -0.13 17.29
CA ASP A 104 -14.29 -1.28 17.23
C ASP A 104 -14.23 -1.98 15.87
N MET A 105 -13.52 -3.10 15.83
CA MET A 105 -13.40 -3.94 14.63
C MET A 105 -14.74 -4.50 14.12
N THR A 106 -15.79 -4.56 14.95
CA THR A 106 -17.11 -5.00 14.47
C THR A 106 -17.74 -3.99 13.49
N THR A 107 -17.17 -2.78 13.41
CA THR A 107 -17.60 -1.70 12.54
C THR A 107 -16.84 -1.60 11.21
N LEU A 108 -16.11 -2.66 10.84
CA LEU A 108 -15.46 -2.78 9.54
C LEU A 108 -16.47 -2.60 8.40
N VAL A 109 -16.08 -1.83 7.39
CA VAL A 109 -16.88 -1.48 6.20
C VAL A 109 -16.03 -1.51 4.93
N THR A 110 -14.93 -2.27 4.92
CA THR A 110 -13.96 -2.39 3.83
C THR A 110 -14.56 -2.47 2.42
N THR A 111 -15.61 -3.27 2.20
CA THR A 111 -16.24 -3.43 0.86
C THR A 111 -17.03 -2.21 0.40
N PHE A 112 -17.26 -1.24 1.29
CA PHE A 112 -17.89 0.04 1.00
C PHE A 112 -16.88 1.16 0.82
N VAL A 113 -15.58 0.87 0.88
CA VAL A 113 -14.51 1.85 0.66
C VAL A 113 -13.96 1.68 -0.75
N ILE A 114 -13.81 2.79 -1.49
CA ILE A 114 -13.07 2.85 -2.74
C ILE A 114 -11.64 3.28 -2.39
N PRO A 115 -10.65 2.37 -2.39
CA PRO A 115 -9.32 2.66 -1.89
C PRO A 115 -8.45 3.40 -2.92
N VAL A 116 -7.71 4.39 -2.46
CA VAL A 116 -6.77 5.19 -3.27
C VAL A 116 -5.65 4.34 -3.85
N ASP A 117 -5.02 3.54 -3.00
CA ASP A 117 -3.90 2.65 -3.34
C ASP A 117 -4.31 1.59 -4.37
N LEU A 118 -5.43 0.90 -4.17
CA LEU A 118 -5.93 -0.09 -5.14
C LEU A 118 -6.13 0.53 -6.53
N ASN A 119 -6.78 1.70 -6.61
CA ASN A 119 -7.00 2.36 -7.90
C ASN A 119 -5.69 2.85 -8.54
N THR A 120 -4.73 3.25 -7.71
CA THR A 120 -3.37 3.59 -8.15
C THR A 120 -2.67 2.39 -8.77
N PHE A 121 -2.74 1.23 -8.12
CA PHE A 121 -2.14 -0.01 -8.59
C PHE A 121 -2.75 -0.50 -9.90
N ILE A 122 -4.08 -0.44 -10.03
CA ILE A 122 -4.75 -0.79 -11.29
C ILE A 122 -4.35 0.19 -12.40
N CYS A 123 -4.27 1.49 -12.11
CA CYS A 123 -3.82 2.49 -13.09
C CYS A 123 -2.39 2.21 -13.56
N LYS A 124 -1.48 1.86 -12.64
CA LYS A 124 -0.10 1.48 -12.98
C LYS A 124 -0.08 0.23 -13.85
N MET A 125 -0.84 -0.80 -13.49
CA MET A 125 -0.97 -2.04 -14.27
C MET A 125 -1.46 -1.76 -15.70
N GLU A 126 -2.52 -0.95 -15.85
CA GLU A 126 -3.04 -0.56 -17.16
C GLU A 126 -1.98 0.17 -18.00
N ARG A 127 -1.20 1.07 -17.40
CA ARG A 127 -0.08 1.75 -18.08
C ARG A 127 1.01 0.77 -18.51
N ASP A 128 1.38 -0.18 -17.65
CA ASP A 128 2.44 -1.14 -17.92
C ASP A 128 2.04 -2.15 -19.00
N ILE A 129 0.80 -2.65 -18.97
CA ILE A 129 0.25 -3.49 -20.05
C ILE A 129 0.30 -2.73 -21.38
N ALA A 130 -0.09 -1.46 -21.40
CA ALA A 130 -0.04 -0.66 -22.62
C ALA A 130 1.38 -0.55 -23.20
N VAL A 131 2.39 -0.40 -22.34
CA VAL A 131 3.80 -0.38 -22.76
C VAL A 131 4.25 -1.74 -23.28
N PHE A 132 4.03 -2.80 -22.52
CA PHE A 132 4.46 -4.13 -22.92
C PHE A 132 3.80 -4.55 -24.24
N ALA A 133 2.50 -4.31 -24.39
CA ALA A 133 1.78 -4.54 -25.63
C ALA A 133 2.39 -3.77 -26.81
N LYS A 134 2.77 -2.50 -26.62
CA LYS A 134 3.46 -1.71 -27.64
C LYS A 134 4.83 -2.30 -28.01
N LEU A 135 5.60 -2.77 -27.03
CA LEU A 135 6.92 -3.36 -27.24
C LEU A 135 6.87 -4.67 -28.04
N ILE A 136 5.83 -5.49 -27.85
CA ILE A 136 5.65 -6.75 -28.59
C ILE A 136 4.86 -6.59 -29.90
N GLY A 137 4.42 -5.38 -30.24
CA GLY A 137 3.70 -5.08 -31.48
C GLY A 137 2.17 -5.23 -31.42
N GLU A 138 1.60 -5.50 -30.24
CA GLU A 138 0.17 -5.66 -29.99
C GLU A 138 -0.54 -4.30 -29.88
N LYS A 139 -0.73 -3.63 -31.03
CA LYS A 139 -1.25 -2.25 -31.09
C LYS A 139 -2.66 -2.08 -30.51
N ALA A 140 -3.57 -3.04 -30.76
CA ALA A 140 -4.95 -2.95 -30.28
C ALA A 140 -5.02 -3.01 -28.75
N THR A 141 -4.29 -3.94 -28.14
CA THR A 141 -4.14 -4.07 -26.69
C THR A 141 -3.49 -2.83 -26.09
N ALA A 142 -2.44 -2.30 -26.73
CA ALA A 142 -1.78 -1.08 -26.27
C ALA A 142 -2.74 0.11 -26.22
N GLU A 143 -3.56 0.32 -27.26
CA GLU A 143 -4.55 1.40 -27.30
C GLU A 143 -5.65 1.20 -26.25
N LEU A 144 -6.19 -0.02 -26.12
CA LEU A 144 -7.22 -0.36 -25.14
C LEU A 144 -6.78 -0.02 -23.72
N PHE A 145 -5.59 -0.48 -23.32
CA PHE A 145 -5.08 -0.25 -21.98
C PHE A 145 -4.59 1.19 -21.77
N SER A 146 -4.13 1.87 -22.83
CA SER A 146 -3.85 3.31 -22.76
C SER A 146 -5.13 4.11 -22.46
N GLN A 147 -6.25 3.80 -23.12
CA GLN A 147 -7.54 4.42 -22.86
C GLN A 147 -8.06 4.10 -21.45
N ALA A 148 -7.98 2.85 -21.02
CA ALA A 148 -8.37 2.43 -19.67
C ALA A 148 -7.60 3.21 -18.59
N SER A 149 -6.27 3.29 -18.72
CA SER A 149 -5.42 4.03 -17.79
C SER A 149 -5.74 5.53 -17.72
N LYS A 150 -6.05 6.17 -18.86
CA LYS A 150 -6.49 7.58 -18.90
C LYS A 150 -7.83 7.78 -18.22
N ALA A 151 -8.80 6.88 -18.46
CA ALA A 151 -10.09 6.91 -17.79
C ALA A 151 -9.95 6.75 -16.27
N ARG A 152 -9.10 5.82 -15.83
CA ARG A 152 -8.83 5.59 -14.40
C ARG A 152 -8.10 6.75 -13.74
N HIS A 153 -7.09 7.32 -14.40
CA HIS A 153 -6.44 8.54 -13.94
C HIS A 153 -7.49 9.65 -13.74
N THR A 154 -8.35 9.87 -14.73
CA THR A 154 -9.43 10.89 -14.62
C THR A 154 -10.35 10.60 -13.44
N ALA A 155 -10.71 9.33 -13.20
CA ALA A 155 -11.54 8.94 -12.06
C ALA A 155 -10.85 9.17 -10.71
N ILE A 156 -9.56 8.82 -10.58
CA ILE A 156 -8.76 9.08 -9.37
C ILE A 156 -8.73 10.58 -9.08
N GLU A 157 -8.45 11.41 -10.09
CA GLU A 157 -8.38 12.86 -9.96
C GLU A 157 -9.74 13.53 -9.71
N SER A 158 -10.83 12.93 -10.18
CA SER A 158 -12.18 13.51 -10.01
C SER A 158 -12.82 13.11 -8.69
N LEU A 159 -12.54 11.90 -8.19
CA LEU A 159 -13.25 11.31 -7.04
C LEU A 159 -12.43 11.28 -5.77
N LEU A 160 -11.14 10.96 -5.89
CA LEU A 160 -10.28 10.70 -4.75
C LEU A 160 -9.41 11.90 -4.40
N TRP A 161 -9.13 12.79 -5.35
CA TRP A 161 -8.38 14.01 -5.06
C TRP A 161 -9.18 14.97 -4.15
N ASN A 162 -8.52 15.51 -3.14
CA ASN A 162 -9.06 16.56 -2.29
C ASN A 162 -8.16 17.81 -2.40
N SER A 163 -8.69 18.87 -3.03
CA SER A 163 -7.92 20.10 -3.29
C SER A 163 -7.65 20.94 -2.03
N GLU A 164 -8.47 20.81 -0.98
CA GLU A 164 -8.25 21.54 0.27
C GLU A 164 -7.07 20.97 1.04
N MET A 165 -6.94 19.64 1.04
CA MET A 165 -5.88 18.92 1.74
C MET A 165 -4.66 18.61 0.86
N GLU A 166 -4.74 18.86 -0.45
CA GLU A 166 -3.69 18.58 -1.44
C GLU A 166 -3.17 17.12 -1.38
N GLN A 167 -4.10 16.17 -1.24
CA GLN A 167 -3.83 14.74 -1.17
C GLN A 167 -5.04 13.94 -1.70
N TRP A 168 -4.88 12.63 -1.91
CA TRP A 168 -5.99 11.75 -2.27
C TRP A 168 -6.58 11.11 -1.02
N LEU A 169 -7.89 10.90 -1.00
CA LEU A 169 -8.63 10.34 0.12
C LEU A 169 -9.48 9.17 -0.38
N ASP A 170 -9.58 8.11 0.43
CA ASP A 170 -10.50 7.03 0.14
C ASP A 170 -11.95 7.56 0.15
N TYR A 171 -12.79 6.97 -0.70
CA TYR A 171 -14.21 7.34 -0.77
C TYR A 171 -15.08 6.28 -0.11
N TRP A 172 -15.91 6.67 0.86
CA TRP A 172 -16.81 5.77 1.59
C TRP A 172 -18.23 5.82 1.03
N LEU A 173 -18.68 4.69 0.49
CA LEU A 173 -20.04 4.49 0.02
C LEU A 173 -21.00 4.30 1.21
N PRO A 174 -22.27 4.70 1.07
CA PRO A 174 -23.29 4.45 2.08
C PRO A 174 -23.47 2.95 2.34
N THR A 175 -23.53 2.58 3.61
CA THR A 175 -23.72 1.19 4.03
C THR A 175 -25.19 0.77 4.13
N ASP A 176 -26.12 1.71 3.92
CA ASP A 176 -27.57 1.53 4.06
C ASP A 176 -28.22 0.83 2.85
N GLY A 177 -27.42 0.51 1.81
CA GLY A 177 -27.84 -0.33 0.69
C GLY A 177 -28.84 0.33 -0.26
N ASN A 178 -29.12 1.62 -0.10
CA ASN A 178 -30.17 2.29 -0.87
C ASN A 178 -29.62 2.86 -2.19
N CYS A 179 -29.14 1.97 -3.06
CA CYS A 179 -28.64 2.35 -4.38
C CYS A 179 -29.76 2.33 -5.43
N GLN A 180 -30.75 3.23 -5.30
CA GLN A 180 -31.74 3.44 -6.36
C GLN A 180 -31.26 4.55 -7.30
N GLY A 181 -30.67 4.15 -8.44
CA GLY A 181 -30.23 5.06 -9.49
C GLY A 181 -28.74 5.44 -9.44
N PRO A 182 -28.30 6.39 -10.28
CA PRO A 182 -26.91 6.81 -10.33
C PRO A 182 -26.48 7.44 -9.00
N TYR A 183 -25.42 6.90 -8.41
CA TYR A 183 -24.88 7.40 -7.15
C TYR A 183 -24.31 8.81 -7.34
N LYS A 184 -24.72 9.74 -6.48
CA LYS A 184 -24.21 11.11 -6.46
C LYS A 184 -23.10 11.23 -5.45
N TRP A 185 -21.90 11.61 -5.91
CA TRP A 185 -20.74 11.80 -5.07
C TRP A 185 -20.93 12.97 -4.10
N GLU A 186 -20.55 12.75 -2.84
CA GLU A 186 -20.63 13.74 -1.76
C GLU A 186 -19.25 13.94 -1.14
N LEU A 187 -18.77 15.18 -1.08
CA LEU A 187 -17.44 15.50 -0.52
C LEU A 187 -17.27 15.01 0.93
N LYS A 188 -18.35 14.98 1.72
CA LYS A 188 -18.34 14.47 3.10
C LYS A 188 -18.10 12.96 3.21
N SER A 189 -18.24 12.22 2.11
CA SER A 189 -17.97 10.78 2.05
C SER A 189 -16.50 10.46 1.82
N GLN A 190 -15.65 11.45 1.52
CA GLN A 190 -14.21 11.24 1.53
C GLN A 190 -13.73 11.06 2.98
N ASN A 191 -12.93 10.02 3.22
CA ASN A 191 -12.31 9.79 4.51
C ASN A 191 -11.21 10.83 4.75
N ARG A 192 -11.52 11.85 5.55
CA ARG A 192 -10.58 12.95 5.84
C ARG A 192 -9.50 12.59 6.88
N ASN A 193 -9.50 11.37 7.39
CA ASN A 193 -8.40 10.87 8.22
C ASN A 193 -7.13 10.73 7.38
N ILE A 194 -5.98 10.91 8.04
CA ILE A 194 -4.67 10.93 7.37
C ILE A 194 -4.06 9.53 7.41
N PHE A 195 -3.85 8.95 6.22
CA PHE A 195 -3.17 7.68 6.01
C PHE A 195 -2.06 7.83 4.97
N ALA A 196 -1.00 7.04 5.07
CA ALA A 196 0.06 7.02 4.07
C ALA A 196 -0.43 6.61 2.67
N SER A 197 -1.52 5.82 2.58
CA SER A 197 -2.18 5.47 1.33
C SER A 197 -2.63 6.69 0.52
N ASN A 198 -2.92 7.81 1.20
CA ASN A 198 -3.30 9.08 0.58
C ASN A 198 -2.23 9.63 -0.36
N PHE A 199 -0.96 9.22 -0.18
CA PHE A 199 0.20 9.69 -0.91
C PHE A 199 0.74 8.65 -1.91
N VAL A 200 0.22 7.41 -1.89
CA VAL A 200 0.61 6.35 -2.82
C VAL A 200 0.42 6.73 -4.31
N PRO A 201 -0.55 7.57 -4.73
CA PRO A 201 -0.65 8.01 -6.12
C PRO A 201 0.60 8.70 -6.67
N LEU A 202 1.47 9.26 -5.82
CA LEU A 202 2.79 9.77 -6.24
C LEU A 202 3.61 8.72 -6.98
N TRP A 203 3.46 7.44 -6.62
CA TRP A 203 4.17 6.33 -7.24
C TRP A 203 3.92 6.19 -8.74
N LEU A 204 2.81 6.74 -9.27
CA LEU A 204 2.56 6.74 -10.72
C LEU A 204 3.53 7.63 -11.51
N ASN A 205 4.30 8.49 -10.84
CA ASN A 205 5.44 9.19 -11.45
C ASN A 205 6.64 8.26 -11.70
N ALA A 206 6.76 7.16 -10.94
CA ALA A 206 7.85 6.21 -11.05
C ALA A 206 7.84 5.50 -12.41
N HIS A 207 9.02 5.37 -13.01
CA HIS A 207 9.24 4.67 -14.28
C HIS A 207 8.23 5.09 -15.34
N ASN A 208 8.36 6.35 -15.74
CA ASN A 208 7.46 7.00 -16.68
C ASN A 208 7.51 6.26 -18.04
N SER A 209 6.54 5.35 -18.20
CA SER A 209 6.31 4.36 -19.26
C SER A 209 6.17 4.92 -20.69
N GLY A 210 6.78 6.07 -21.00
CA GLY A 210 6.61 6.81 -22.26
C GLY A 210 5.23 7.46 -22.42
N LEU A 211 4.35 7.37 -21.42
CA LEU A 211 3.00 7.92 -21.41
C LEU A 211 2.90 9.32 -20.78
N GLY A 212 4.04 9.92 -20.41
CA GLY A 212 4.09 11.22 -19.75
C GLY A 212 3.78 11.13 -18.24
N PRO A 213 4.24 12.12 -17.46
CA PRO A 213 4.14 12.10 -16.01
C PRO A 213 2.69 12.05 -15.55
N PHE A 214 2.43 11.33 -14.45
CA PHE A 214 1.11 11.28 -13.85
C PHE A 214 0.75 12.64 -13.23
N LEU A 215 1.71 13.24 -12.52
CA LEU A 215 1.59 14.56 -11.91
C LEU A 215 2.59 15.52 -12.54
N ASP A 216 2.17 16.76 -12.73
CA ASP A 216 3.15 17.82 -12.98
C ASP A 216 4.00 18.09 -11.73
N GLU A 217 5.14 18.75 -11.96
CA GLU A 217 6.11 19.07 -10.92
C GLU A 217 5.48 19.93 -9.80
N ALA A 218 4.65 20.91 -10.16
CA ALA A 218 4.03 21.82 -9.21
C ALA A 218 3.03 21.12 -8.28
N LYS A 219 2.22 20.19 -8.79
CA LYS A 219 1.31 19.37 -8.00
C LYS A 219 2.09 18.40 -7.11
N SER A 220 3.18 17.80 -7.63
CA SER A 220 4.04 16.94 -6.83
C SER A 220 4.63 17.67 -5.61
N VAL A 221 5.05 18.94 -5.77
CA VAL A 221 5.53 19.78 -4.67
C VAL A 221 4.41 20.12 -3.67
N ARG A 222 3.18 20.41 -4.13
CA ARG A 222 2.04 20.65 -3.22
C ARG A 222 1.71 19.42 -2.38
N VAL A 223 1.66 18.24 -3.00
CA VAL A 223 1.43 16.97 -2.31
C VAL A 223 2.56 16.67 -1.32
N MET A 224 3.82 16.91 -1.71
CA MET A 224 4.97 16.74 -0.82
C MET A 224 4.84 17.61 0.43
N ARG A 225 4.47 18.89 0.28
CA ARG A 225 4.25 19.80 1.41
C ARG A 225 3.07 19.37 2.28
N SER A 226 2.01 18.85 1.67
CA SER A 226 0.90 18.22 2.41
C SER A 226 1.37 17.03 3.24
N LEU A 227 2.20 16.14 2.67
CA LEU A 227 2.81 15.02 3.38
C LEU A 227 3.67 15.50 4.56
N GLN A 228 4.49 16.53 4.37
CA GLN A 228 5.30 17.11 5.44
C GLN A 228 4.44 17.66 6.60
N ALA A 229 3.31 18.29 6.28
CA ALA A 229 2.38 18.84 7.26
C ALA A 229 1.39 17.81 7.85
N SER A 230 1.33 16.60 7.28
CA SER A 230 0.31 15.59 7.60
C SER A 230 0.43 14.97 9.00
N GLY A 231 1.61 15.06 9.62
CA GLY A 231 1.94 14.33 10.85
C GLY A 231 2.41 12.88 10.63
N LEU A 232 2.44 12.39 9.38
CA LEU A 232 2.94 11.04 9.07
C LEU A 232 4.48 10.96 9.05
N VAL A 233 5.18 12.07 8.84
CA VAL A 233 6.64 12.08 8.68
C VAL A 233 7.32 12.10 10.04
N CYS A 234 7.80 10.94 10.49
CA CYS A 234 8.40 10.73 11.80
C CYS A 234 9.92 10.53 11.71
N PRO A 235 10.65 10.49 12.84
CA PRO A 235 12.11 10.34 12.84
C PRO A 235 12.63 9.09 12.11
N ALA A 236 11.88 8.00 12.13
CA ALA A 236 12.27 6.72 11.56
C ALA A 236 11.60 6.37 10.21
N GLY A 237 10.79 7.28 9.65
CA GLY A 237 10.11 7.08 8.36
C GLY A 237 8.70 7.67 8.38
N ILE A 238 7.85 7.17 7.49
CA ILE A 238 6.45 7.55 7.33
C ILE A 238 5.57 6.58 8.16
N ALA A 239 4.79 7.11 9.10
CA ALA A 239 3.76 6.37 9.81
C ALA A 239 2.64 5.92 8.86
N THR A 240 1.98 4.81 9.14
CA THR A 240 0.85 4.32 8.35
C THR A 240 -0.38 5.23 8.46
N SER A 241 -0.63 5.76 9.65
CA SER A 241 -1.69 6.72 9.95
C SER A 241 -1.23 7.65 11.08
N VAL A 242 -2.05 8.63 11.43
CA VAL A 242 -1.83 9.49 12.62
C VAL A 242 -2.62 9.00 13.85
N SER A 243 -3.37 7.91 13.73
CA SER A 243 -4.25 7.40 14.79
C SER A 243 -3.64 6.19 15.46
N ASN A 244 -3.47 6.23 16.79
CA ASN A 244 -2.97 5.11 17.57
C ASN A 244 -4.13 4.24 18.07
N THR A 245 -4.45 3.18 17.34
CA THR A 245 -5.61 2.32 17.60
C THR A 245 -5.25 0.95 18.19
N GLY A 246 -3.96 0.64 18.28
CA GLY A 246 -3.45 -0.70 18.58
C GLY A 246 -3.46 -1.68 17.40
N GLN A 247 -4.04 -1.27 16.25
CA GLN A 247 -3.99 -2.04 15.02
C GLN A 247 -2.62 -1.94 14.34
N GLN A 248 -2.22 -2.97 13.59
CA GLN A 248 -0.87 -3.01 13.02
C GLN A 248 -0.68 -2.06 11.84
N TRP A 249 -1.73 -1.76 11.08
CA TRP A 249 -1.72 -0.77 9.99
C TRP A 249 -2.24 0.60 10.47
N ASP A 250 -1.72 1.06 11.60
CA ASP A 250 -2.00 2.35 12.21
C ASP A 250 -0.74 2.86 12.96
N PHE A 251 -0.78 4.11 13.45
CA PHE A 251 0.30 4.66 14.28
C PHE A 251 0.59 3.77 15.51
N PRO A 252 1.85 3.54 15.90
CA PRO A 252 3.09 4.18 15.42
C PRO A 252 3.83 3.39 14.33
N ASN A 253 3.18 2.42 13.69
CA ASN A 253 3.88 1.55 12.75
C ASN A 253 4.13 2.26 11.41
N GLY A 254 5.30 2.00 10.85
CA GLY A 254 5.66 2.26 9.46
C GLY A 254 6.03 0.96 8.76
N TRP A 255 5.67 0.87 7.49
CA TRP A 255 5.84 -0.34 6.68
C TRP A 255 6.66 -0.03 5.45
N ALA A 256 7.59 -0.93 5.11
CA ALA A 256 8.53 -0.75 4.02
C ALA A 256 7.86 -0.40 2.67
N PRO A 257 6.75 -1.05 2.27
CA PRO A 257 6.06 -0.72 1.02
C PRO A 257 5.66 0.75 0.92
N LEU A 258 5.13 1.33 2.01
CA LEU A 258 4.64 2.71 2.02
C LEU A 258 5.79 3.72 1.91
N GLN A 259 6.92 3.44 2.57
CA GLN A 259 8.12 4.27 2.44
C GLN A 259 8.57 4.31 0.99
N HIS A 260 8.63 3.13 0.38
CA HIS A 260 9.16 2.93 -0.95
C HIS A 260 8.31 3.59 -2.03
N LEU A 261 7.00 3.31 -2.04
CA LEU A 261 6.07 3.85 -3.03
C LEU A 261 6.06 5.39 -3.03
N ILE A 262 6.04 6.00 -1.84
CA ILE A 262 5.99 7.45 -1.68
C ILE A 262 7.33 8.09 -2.08
N ALA A 263 8.45 7.58 -1.54
CA ALA A 263 9.77 8.12 -1.85
C ALA A 263 10.10 7.99 -3.35
N GLU A 264 9.82 6.84 -3.95
CA GLU A 264 10.06 6.62 -5.39
C GLU A 264 9.24 7.57 -6.26
N GLY A 265 7.98 7.82 -5.89
CA GLY A 265 7.13 8.81 -6.58
C GLY A 265 7.67 10.23 -6.51
N LEU A 266 8.21 10.63 -5.36
CA LEU A 266 8.83 11.94 -5.15
C LEU A 266 10.18 12.08 -5.88
N LEU A 267 11.01 11.03 -5.90
CA LEU A 267 12.27 11.01 -6.67
C LEU A 267 12.03 11.24 -8.17
N ASN A 268 10.92 10.73 -8.70
CA ASN A 268 10.55 10.83 -10.11
C ASN A 268 9.62 12.02 -10.43
N SER A 269 9.43 12.95 -9.49
CA SER A 269 8.53 14.11 -9.67
C SER A 269 9.07 15.22 -10.60
N GLY A 270 10.36 15.21 -10.89
CA GLY A 270 11.05 16.29 -11.60
C GLY A 270 11.58 17.41 -10.70
N SER A 271 11.00 17.60 -9.51
CA SER A 271 11.40 18.66 -8.56
C SER A 271 12.64 18.30 -7.76
N THR A 272 13.53 19.27 -7.57
CA THR A 272 14.72 19.11 -6.70
C THR A 272 14.31 19.05 -5.23
N GLU A 273 13.39 19.90 -4.79
CA GLU A 273 12.84 19.93 -3.42
C GLU A 273 12.23 18.57 -3.04
N ALA A 274 11.45 17.98 -3.96
CA ALA A 274 10.83 16.68 -3.74
C ALA A 274 11.84 15.53 -3.71
N LYS A 275 12.90 15.59 -4.52
CA LYS A 275 13.99 14.61 -4.50
C LYS A 275 14.75 14.65 -3.17
N GLU A 276 15.13 15.82 -2.70
CA GLU A 276 15.81 15.99 -1.40
C GLU A 276 14.96 15.44 -0.25
N PHE A 277 13.64 15.68 -0.28
CA PHE A 277 12.75 15.14 0.72
C PHE A 277 12.58 13.61 0.64
N ALA A 278 12.56 13.05 -0.56
CA ALA A 278 12.53 11.60 -0.75
C ALA A 278 13.82 10.92 -0.25
N GLU A 279 14.98 11.55 -0.48
CA GLU A 279 16.27 11.10 0.04
C GLU A 279 16.32 11.14 1.57
N ASP A 280 15.69 12.13 2.20
CA ASP A 280 15.54 12.19 3.66
C ASP A 280 14.68 11.03 4.19
N ILE A 281 13.51 10.76 3.58
CA ILE A 281 12.65 9.61 3.93
C ILE A 281 13.43 8.30 3.82
N ALA A 282 14.10 8.08 2.69
CA ALA A 282 14.90 6.88 2.45
C ALA A 282 16.05 6.76 3.46
N THR A 283 16.73 7.87 3.78
CA THR A 283 17.80 7.93 4.78
C THR A 283 17.31 7.52 6.17
N ARG A 284 16.17 8.06 6.61
CA ARG A 284 15.55 7.71 7.91
C ARG A 284 15.20 6.22 7.97
N TRP A 285 14.64 5.69 6.89
CA TRP A 285 14.28 4.28 6.82
C TRP A 285 15.52 3.38 6.85
N VAL A 286 16.54 3.67 6.03
CA VAL A 286 17.81 2.90 5.99
C VAL A 286 18.47 2.85 7.37
N ARG A 287 18.60 3.99 8.05
CA ARG A 287 19.16 4.08 9.41
C ARG A 287 18.38 3.23 10.42
N THR A 288 17.06 3.33 10.38
CA THR A 288 16.17 2.59 11.28
C THR A 288 16.30 1.09 11.10
N ASN A 289 16.29 0.63 9.85
CA ASN A 289 16.48 -0.78 9.52
C ASN A 289 17.85 -1.29 9.97
N TYR A 290 18.91 -0.52 9.69
CA TYR A 290 20.28 -0.88 10.08
C TYR A 290 20.45 -0.94 11.60
N ALA A 291 19.91 0.03 12.35
CA ALA A 291 20.01 0.05 13.80
C ALA A 291 19.24 -1.11 14.45
N ALA A 292 18.05 -1.44 13.94
CA ALA A 292 17.31 -2.61 14.39
C ALA A 292 18.11 -3.90 14.10
N TYR A 293 18.62 -4.05 12.88
CA TYR A 293 19.45 -5.20 12.52
C TYR A 293 20.69 -5.34 13.40
N LYS A 294 21.39 -4.22 13.69
CA LYS A 294 22.59 -4.22 14.54
C LYS A 294 22.28 -4.65 15.98
N SER A 295 21.09 -4.33 16.49
CA SER A 295 20.69 -4.63 17.87
C SER A 295 20.06 -6.02 18.03
N SER A 296 19.23 -6.46 17.09
CA SER A 296 18.49 -7.73 17.18
C SER A 296 19.08 -8.86 16.34
N GLY A 297 20.00 -8.56 15.42
CA GLY A 297 20.50 -9.52 14.41
C GLY A 297 19.50 -9.84 13.31
N ALA A 298 18.37 -9.14 13.24
CA ALA A 298 17.28 -9.43 12.30
C ALA A 298 16.62 -8.18 11.74
N MET A 299 16.13 -8.28 10.51
CA MET A 299 15.21 -7.31 9.91
C MET A 299 13.78 -7.61 10.38
N HIS A 300 12.91 -6.61 10.46
CA HIS A 300 11.56 -6.76 10.99
C HIS A 300 10.51 -6.49 9.91
N GLU A 301 9.33 -7.05 10.09
CA GLU A 301 8.17 -6.82 9.22
C GLU A 301 7.78 -5.33 9.12
N LYS A 302 7.76 -4.67 10.28
CA LYS A 302 7.31 -3.29 10.48
C LYS A 302 8.13 -2.64 11.60
N TYR A 303 8.18 -1.31 11.59
CA TYR A 303 9.02 -0.51 12.48
C TYR A 303 8.17 0.53 13.20
N ASP A 304 8.50 0.81 14.45
CA ASP A 304 7.92 1.93 15.19
C ASP A 304 8.62 3.21 14.68
N VAL A 305 7.86 4.09 14.02
CA VAL A 305 8.47 5.26 13.36
C VAL A 305 8.76 6.41 14.32
N GLU A 306 8.34 6.32 15.59
CA GLU A 306 8.66 7.33 16.61
C GLU A 306 10.14 7.29 16.98
N ALA A 307 10.77 6.10 16.92
CA ALA A 307 12.14 5.90 17.36
C ALA A 307 12.94 5.02 16.39
N CYS A 308 14.12 5.52 16.01
CA CYS A 308 15.04 4.82 15.12
C CYS A 308 15.51 3.49 15.73
N GLY A 309 15.46 2.42 14.95
CA GLY A 309 15.89 1.07 15.34
C GLY A 309 14.86 0.23 16.11
N LYS A 310 13.66 0.75 16.36
CA LYS A 310 12.62 0.03 17.12
C LYS A 310 11.70 -0.78 16.20
N SER A 311 11.50 -2.05 16.51
CA SER A 311 10.51 -2.90 15.83
C SER A 311 9.09 -2.45 16.16
N GLY A 312 8.19 -2.49 15.18
CA GLY A 312 6.78 -2.20 15.36
C GLY A 312 6.01 -3.34 16.04
N GLY A 313 4.74 -3.08 16.36
CA GLY A 313 3.88 -4.01 17.11
C GLY A 313 2.42 -3.93 16.68
N GLY A 314 1.51 -4.37 17.55
CA GLY A 314 0.06 -4.33 17.29
C GLY A 314 -0.44 -5.42 16.34
N GLY A 315 -1.76 -5.51 16.22
CA GLY A 315 -2.44 -6.55 15.43
C GLY A 315 -2.54 -7.91 16.13
N GLU A 316 -2.87 -8.94 15.36
CA GLU A 316 -3.32 -10.24 15.86
C GLU A 316 -2.20 -11.24 16.19
N TYR A 317 -0.97 -10.95 15.76
CA TYR A 317 0.15 -11.88 15.87
C TYR A 317 1.48 -11.20 16.24
N LYS A 318 2.43 -12.03 16.72
CA LYS A 318 3.76 -11.56 17.11
C LYS A 318 4.53 -11.05 15.89
N PRO A 319 5.27 -9.92 15.99
CA PRO A 319 6.10 -9.42 14.89
C PRO A 319 7.02 -10.48 14.28
N GLN A 320 7.13 -10.49 12.95
CA GLN A 320 7.92 -11.45 12.18
C GLN A 320 9.31 -10.89 11.84
N THR A 321 10.30 -11.77 11.63
CA THR A 321 11.70 -11.40 11.38
C THR A 321 12.22 -11.88 10.01
N GLY A 322 13.29 -11.25 9.51
CA GLY A 322 13.92 -11.49 8.20
C GLY A 322 13.19 -10.87 7.01
N PHE A 323 12.13 -10.10 7.24
CA PHE A 323 11.02 -9.91 6.31
C PHE A 323 11.37 -9.43 4.88
N GLY A 324 10.83 -10.10 3.87
CA GLY A 324 11.23 -9.94 2.46
C GLY A 324 11.09 -8.53 1.89
N TRP A 325 9.98 -7.82 2.19
CA TRP A 325 9.84 -6.43 1.72
C TRP A 325 10.80 -5.47 2.41
N SER A 326 11.18 -5.72 3.67
CA SER A 326 12.03 -4.79 4.43
C SER A 326 13.44 -4.83 3.88
N ASN A 327 13.92 -6.04 3.62
CA ASN A 327 15.18 -6.28 2.93
C ASN A 327 15.14 -5.67 1.52
N GLY A 328 14.05 -5.92 0.78
CA GLY A 328 13.89 -5.45 -0.59
C GLY A 328 13.91 -3.93 -0.73
N VAL A 329 13.18 -3.23 0.13
CA VAL A 329 13.13 -1.75 0.13
C VAL A 329 14.45 -1.15 0.60
N LEU A 330 15.08 -1.73 1.64
CA LEU A 330 16.40 -1.28 2.09
C LEU A 330 17.42 -1.32 0.95
N LEU A 331 17.50 -2.46 0.26
CA LEU A 331 18.42 -2.67 -0.86
C LEU A 331 18.09 -1.75 -2.05
N ALA A 332 16.81 -1.53 -2.35
CA ALA A 332 16.39 -0.62 -3.40
C ALA A 332 16.85 0.83 -3.12
N PHE A 333 16.67 1.32 -1.89
CA PHE A 333 17.15 2.65 -1.51
C PHE A 333 18.67 2.78 -1.58
N LEU A 334 19.41 1.75 -1.15
CA LEU A 334 20.87 1.75 -1.22
C LEU A 334 21.39 1.74 -2.67
N GLU A 335 20.73 1.00 -3.57
CA GLU A 335 21.08 0.97 -4.99
C GLU A 335 20.77 2.31 -5.68
N GLU A 336 19.59 2.88 -5.44
CA GLU A 336 19.11 4.08 -6.14
C GLU A 336 19.81 5.36 -5.67
N LEU A 337 20.02 5.51 -4.36
CA LEU A 337 20.53 6.74 -3.77
C LEU A 337 22.04 6.65 -3.46
N GLY A 338 22.58 5.43 -3.45
CA GLY A 338 23.90 5.16 -2.90
C GLY A 338 23.96 5.43 -1.39
N TRP A 339 25.13 5.17 -0.82
CA TRP A 339 25.45 5.60 0.53
C TRP A 339 26.89 6.11 0.57
N SER A 340 27.07 7.40 0.85
CA SER A 340 28.42 7.97 0.94
C SER A 340 29.20 7.32 2.08
N HIS A 341 30.49 7.03 1.85
CA HIS A 341 31.37 6.47 2.87
C HIS A 341 31.52 7.38 4.09
N ASP A 342 31.39 8.69 3.89
CA ASP A 342 31.49 9.70 4.95
C ASP A 342 30.17 9.89 5.72
N LYS A 343 29.07 9.26 5.27
CA LYS A 343 27.75 9.37 5.90
C LYS A 343 27.57 8.26 6.93
N GLU A 344 27.44 8.63 8.19
CA GLU A 344 27.14 7.67 9.25
C GLU A 344 25.74 7.04 9.06
N ILE A 345 25.71 5.71 9.02
CA ILE A 345 24.50 4.89 8.85
C ILE A 345 23.77 4.60 10.17
N GLY A 346 24.38 4.94 11.31
CA GLY A 346 23.72 4.90 12.61
C GLY A 346 22.58 5.91 12.72
N CYS A 347 21.67 5.66 13.66
CA CYS A 347 20.71 6.67 14.09
C CYS A 347 21.48 7.86 14.70
N PRO A 348 21.11 9.11 14.37
CA PRO A 348 21.68 10.26 15.06
C PRO A 348 21.40 10.17 16.56
N SER A 349 22.39 10.57 17.36
CA SER A 349 22.37 10.58 18.83
C SER A 349 21.42 11.60 19.40
#